data_AF-A0A5C1YM26-F1
#
_entry.id   AF-A0A5C1YM26-F1
#
_cell.length_a   1.000
_cell.length_b   1.000
_cell.length_c   1.000
_cell.angle_alpha   90.00
_cell.angle_beta   90.00
_cell.angle_gamma   90.00
#
_symmetry.space_group_name_H-M   'P 1'
#
loop_
_entity.id
_entity.type
_entity.pdbx_description
1 polymer ?
#
loop_
_entity_poly.entity_id
_entity_poly.type
_entity_poly.pdbx_seq_one_letter_code
_entity_poly.pdbx_strand_id
1 'polypeptide(L)'
;MLSATGIDPFAGPPASRFHDPAEHLDFARPLTDRFLPYDTRSDRQLLAAAREDDSPLERERALWEFADRTGPDALGLVDEIIREETSRDVRQGALWLALKLAGTASAETLANYTDDVDPEVADWARVLLGDVSGEAVSRVYTTALVEETGYFDQTVPLVISGNIIVQLPGVGAARAVLSPLWFDSILGRVLACTNTDTIRTDLTVEKELDAFHEDGSAHYEIFPFRGHSVEYEGKLLEHNYMSDTIRPYYPSGLVEVGEAIDSPVSLLRIALTHLADQDEYEIIGDGPRADRVRAAEFPFVKSVRGRFYGFAATNLEAAMEAGIVQAGHVQLANPSDPVAGPATNTKMYGTFRGKAGDYTSADAFTLNAIKCHGRPDGSIDTVTGGAELGR
;
A
#
# COMPACT_ATOMS: atom_id res chain seq x y z
N MET A 1 -6.59 47.12 -5.36
CA MET A 1 -5.67 46.62 -4.32
C MET A 1 -6.51 46.08 -3.18
N LEU A 2 -6.70 44.77 -3.12
CA LEU A 2 -7.32 44.12 -1.96
C LEU A 2 -6.23 43.96 -0.89
N SER A 3 -6.43 44.59 0.25
CA SER A 3 -5.57 44.46 1.43
C SER A 3 -5.68 43.03 1.97
N ALA A 4 -4.64 42.23 1.79
CA ALA A 4 -4.53 40.87 2.32
C ALA A 4 -4.19 40.88 3.82
N THR A 5 -4.98 41.59 4.62
CA THR A 5 -4.92 41.57 6.09
C THR A 5 -6.10 40.75 6.58
N GLY A 6 -5.95 39.42 6.58
CA GLY A 6 -7.01 38.52 7.03
C GLY A 6 -6.79 37.03 6.82
N ILE A 7 -5.66 36.61 6.23
CA ILE A 7 -5.26 35.20 6.22
C ILE A 7 -4.18 35.09 7.30
N ASP A 8 -4.58 34.60 8.47
CA ASP A 8 -3.64 34.10 9.47
C ASP A 8 -2.73 33.09 8.75
N PRO A 9 -1.38 33.17 8.87
CA PRO A 9 -0.51 32.12 8.34
C PRO A 9 -1.05 30.77 8.82
N PHE A 10 -1.22 29.83 7.88
CA PHE A 10 -1.77 28.50 8.15
C PHE A 10 -1.31 28.02 9.52
N ALA A 11 -2.24 27.95 10.48
CA ALA A 11 -1.96 27.30 11.75
C ALA A 11 -1.49 25.89 11.38
N GLY A 12 -0.26 25.56 11.78
CA GLY A 12 0.27 24.21 11.55
C GLY A 12 -0.74 23.17 12.06
N PRO A 13 -0.80 21.99 11.45
CA PRO A 13 -1.75 20.98 11.88
C PRO A 13 -1.58 20.70 13.40
N PRO A 14 -2.62 20.28 14.12
CA PRO A 14 -2.49 19.91 15.54
C PRO A 14 -1.34 18.92 15.72
N ALA A 15 -0.59 19.01 16.84
CA ALA A 15 0.53 18.11 17.14
C ALA A 15 0.18 16.63 16.89
N SER A 16 -1.05 16.23 17.26
CA SER A 16 -1.58 14.88 17.05
C SER A 16 -1.59 14.44 15.58
N ARG A 17 -1.81 15.36 14.63
CA ARG A 17 -1.82 15.08 13.19
C ARG A 17 -0.41 14.90 12.62
N PHE A 18 0.65 15.27 13.33
CA PHE A 18 2.01 15.01 12.86
C PHE A 18 2.47 13.56 13.15
N HIS A 19 1.89 12.90 14.15
CA HIS A 19 2.31 11.55 14.58
C HIS A 19 1.88 10.43 13.61
N ASP A 20 0.69 10.49 13.03
CA ASP A 20 0.34 9.66 11.87
C ASP A 20 -0.79 10.30 11.07
N PRO A 21 -0.48 11.27 10.19
CA PRO A 21 -1.51 11.97 9.46
C PRO A 21 -2.36 11.05 8.56
N ALA A 22 -1.83 9.90 8.11
CA ALA A 22 -2.63 8.93 7.37
C ALA A 22 -3.74 8.33 8.22
N GLU A 23 -3.53 8.13 9.52
CA GLU A 23 -4.57 7.62 10.41
C GLU A 23 -5.65 8.67 10.77
N HIS A 24 -5.35 9.95 10.55
CA HIS A 24 -6.24 11.08 10.80
C HIS A 24 -7.00 11.61 9.57
N LEU A 25 -6.72 11.11 8.36
CA LEU A 25 -7.41 11.48 7.13
C LEU A 25 -8.84 10.90 7.06
N ASP A 26 -9.82 11.57 7.64
CA ASP A 26 -11.19 11.04 7.76
C ASP A 26 -12.02 11.24 6.48
N PHE A 27 -11.82 10.37 5.48
CA PHE A 27 -12.72 10.26 4.34
C PHE A 27 -13.19 8.83 4.14
N ALA A 28 -14.42 8.70 3.65
CA ALA A 28 -15.05 7.44 3.25
C ALA A 28 -15.16 6.33 4.31
N ARG A 29 -14.90 6.61 5.60
CA ARG A 29 -15.19 5.66 6.70
C ARG A 29 -16.69 5.36 6.79
N PRO A 30 -17.09 4.10 7.04
CA PRO A 30 -18.48 3.79 7.34
C PRO A 30 -18.97 4.53 8.58
N LEU A 31 -20.28 4.83 8.64
CA LEU A 31 -20.91 5.47 9.80
C LEU A 31 -21.02 4.54 11.02
N THR A 32 -20.76 3.25 10.85
CA THR A 32 -20.87 2.22 11.89
C THR A 32 -19.85 1.13 11.62
N ASP A 33 -19.26 0.58 12.68
CA ASP A 33 -18.36 -0.58 12.61
C ASP A 33 -19.09 -1.91 12.89
N ARG A 34 -20.42 -1.85 13.09
CA ARG A 34 -21.26 -3.03 13.38
C ARG A 34 -21.55 -3.85 12.12
N PHE A 35 -20.52 -4.47 11.57
CA PHE A 35 -20.62 -5.44 10.48
C PHE A 35 -20.48 -6.86 11.03
N LEU A 36 -21.03 -7.84 10.30
CA LEU A 36 -20.74 -9.23 10.60
C LEU A 36 -19.28 -9.53 10.29
N PRO A 37 -18.52 -10.21 11.17
CA PRO A 37 -17.16 -10.58 10.84
C PRO A 37 -17.16 -11.63 9.72
N TYR A 38 -16.31 -11.45 8.71
CA TYR A 38 -16.08 -12.44 7.67
C TYR A 38 -15.41 -13.69 8.24
N ASP A 39 -14.38 -13.52 9.07
CA ASP A 39 -13.72 -14.63 9.74
C ASP A 39 -14.54 -15.06 10.97
N THR A 40 -15.03 -16.29 10.98
CA THR A 40 -15.89 -16.81 12.05
C THR A 40 -15.13 -17.60 13.12
N ARG A 41 -13.81 -17.72 12.99
CA ARG A 41 -12.98 -18.43 13.97
C ARG A 41 -13.04 -17.73 15.32
N SER A 42 -12.95 -18.51 16.39
CA SER A 42 -12.77 -17.98 17.75
C SER A 42 -11.38 -17.38 17.94
N ASP A 43 -11.22 -16.49 18.92
CA ASP A 43 -9.93 -15.87 19.23
C ASP A 43 -8.84 -16.92 19.52
N ARG A 44 -9.18 -18.02 20.18
CA ARG A 44 -8.27 -19.15 20.40
C ARG A 44 -7.78 -19.78 19.09
N GLN A 45 -8.65 -19.91 18.09
CA GLN A 45 -8.28 -20.45 16.78
C GLN A 45 -7.44 -19.46 15.98
N LEU A 46 -7.75 -18.16 16.07
CA LEU A 46 -6.94 -17.11 15.44
C LEU A 46 -5.54 -17.06 16.04
N LEU A 47 -5.41 -17.14 17.36
CA LEU A 47 -4.12 -17.16 18.04
C LEU A 47 -3.28 -18.38 17.67
N ALA A 48 -3.91 -19.56 17.58
CA ALA A 48 -3.22 -20.76 17.13
C ALA A 48 -2.72 -20.60 15.69
N ALA A 49 -3.58 -20.12 14.78
CA ALA A 49 -3.19 -19.87 13.39
C ALA A 49 -2.08 -18.80 13.29
N ALA A 50 -2.16 -17.71 14.05
CA ALA A 50 -1.15 -16.64 14.06
C ALA A 50 0.26 -17.12 14.47
N ARG A 51 0.35 -18.18 15.28
CA ARG A 51 1.62 -18.71 15.81
C ARG A 51 2.13 -19.94 15.07
N GLU A 52 1.23 -20.81 14.64
CA GLU A 52 1.56 -22.20 14.29
C GLU A 52 1.25 -22.55 12.83
N ASP A 53 0.51 -21.72 12.08
CA ASP A 53 0.20 -22.04 10.69
C ASP A 53 1.47 -22.03 9.83
N ASP A 54 1.59 -22.98 8.91
CA ASP A 54 2.76 -23.10 8.03
C ASP A 54 2.88 -21.89 7.08
N SER A 55 1.75 -21.30 6.70
CA SER A 55 1.68 -20.18 5.75
C SER A 55 1.93 -18.83 6.45
N PRO A 56 2.97 -18.06 6.05
CA PRO A 56 3.17 -16.70 6.57
C PRO A 56 1.96 -15.78 6.35
N LEU A 57 1.26 -15.95 5.22
CA LEU A 57 0.04 -15.22 4.91
C LEU A 57 -1.05 -15.51 5.95
N GLU A 58 -1.26 -16.77 6.31
CA GLU A 58 -2.31 -17.13 7.28
C GLU A 58 -1.93 -16.69 8.69
N ARG A 59 -0.65 -16.80 9.06
CA ARG A 59 -0.15 -16.27 10.34
C ARG A 59 -0.42 -14.77 10.46
N GLU A 60 -0.08 -13.99 9.43
CA GLU A 60 -0.33 -12.55 9.42
C GLU A 60 -1.84 -12.25 9.43
N ARG A 61 -2.63 -12.88 8.56
CA ARG A 61 -4.08 -12.67 8.47
C ARG A 61 -4.76 -12.93 9.82
N ALA A 62 -4.41 -14.02 10.48
CA ALA A 62 -4.97 -14.40 11.76
C ALA A 62 -4.57 -13.42 12.88
N LEU A 63 -3.32 -12.94 12.88
CA LEU A 63 -2.86 -11.91 13.82
C LEU A 63 -3.65 -10.61 13.66
N TRP A 64 -3.81 -10.12 12.44
CA TRP A 64 -4.52 -8.87 12.17
C TRP A 64 -6.00 -8.96 12.55
N GLU A 65 -6.67 -10.06 12.24
CA GLU A 65 -8.07 -10.30 12.62
C GLU A 65 -8.22 -10.39 14.15
N PHE A 66 -7.32 -11.09 14.84
CA PHE A 66 -7.32 -11.14 16.32
C PHE A 66 -7.11 -9.76 16.94
N ALA A 67 -6.16 -9.00 16.40
CA ALA A 67 -5.81 -7.68 16.89
C ALA A 67 -6.94 -6.66 16.67
N ASP A 68 -7.66 -6.72 15.54
CA ASP A 68 -8.83 -5.88 15.28
C ASP A 68 -9.94 -6.10 16.31
N ARG A 69 -10.15 -7.34 16.77
CA ARG A 69 -11.15 -7.68 17.81
C ARG A 69 -10.74 -7.26 19.21
N THR A 70 -9.46 -7.33 19.49
CA THR A 70 -8.89 -7.13 20.84
C THR A 70 -8.51 -5.67 21.07
N GLY A 71 -8.21 -4.93 20.00
CA GLY A 71 -7.76 -3.54 20.06
C GLY A 71 -6.36 -3.42 20.70
N PRO A 72 -6.09 -2.31 21.41
CA PRO A 72 -4.76 -2.02 21.98
C PRO A 72 -4.21 -3.11 22.91
N ASP A 73 -5.08 -3.92 23.54
CA ASP A 73 -4.67 -5.01 24.44
C ASP A 73 -3.90 -6.14 23.69
N ALA A 74 -3.96 -6.19 22.36
CA ALA A 74 -3.19 -7.13 21.55
C ALA A 74 -1.70 -6.75 21.41
N LEU A 75 -1.28 -5.54 21.81
CA LEU A 75 0.09 -5.04 21.56
C LEU A 75 1.17 -5.97 22.11
N GLY A 76 0.97 -6.55 23.30
CA GLY A 76 1.95 -7.48 23.89
C GLY A 76 2.13 -8.77 23.08
N LEU A 77 1.06 -9.28 22.47
CA LEU A 77 1.13 -10.43 21.56
C LEU A 77 1.81 -10.05 20.25
N VAL A 78 1.51 -8.87 19.70
CA VAL A 78 2.15 -8.38 18.47
C VAL A 78 3.67 -8.28 18.66
N ASP A 79 4.13 -7.73 19.79
CA ASP A 79 5.55 -7.68 20.18
C ASP A 79 6.18 -9.08 20.29
N GLU A 80 5.48 -10.04 20.91
CA GLU A 80 5.93 -11.45 20.94
C GLU A 80 6.11 -12.02 19.52
N ILE A 81 5.15 -11.81 18.62
CA ILE A 81 5.22 -12.30 17.25
C ILE A 81 6.34 -11.62 16.47
N ILE A 82 6.56 -10.30 16.58
CA ILE A 82 7.68 -9.62 15.89
C ILE A 82 9.02 -10.24 16.30
N ARG A 83 9.15 -10.67 17.57
CA ARG A 83 10.37 -11.29 18.11
C ARG A 83 10.58 -12.72 17.62
N GLU A 84 9.53 -13.52 17.53
CA GLU A 84 9.61 -14.97 17.27
C GLU A 84 9.46 -15.33 15.79
N GLU A 85 8.77 -14.50 15.01
CA GLU A 85 8.51 -14.75 13.60
C GLU A 85 9.80 -14.72 12.78
N THR A 86 9.85 -15.58 11.77
CA THR A 86 11.02 -15.74 10.87
C THR A 86 10.80 -15.10 9.52
N SER A 87 9.55 -14.98 9.07
CA SER A 87 9.19 -14.27 7.85
C SER A 87 9.37 -12.77 8.05
N ARG A 88 10.31 -12.18 7.28
CA ARG A 88 10.53 -10.73 7.22
C ARG A 88 9.22 -9.98 7.00
N ASP A 89 8.40 -10.40 6.05
CA ASP A 89 7.19 -9.68 5.65
C ASP A 89 6.14 -9.67 6.77
N VAL A 90 5.96 -10.79 7.47
CA VAL A 90 5.05 -10.87 8.63
C VAL A 90 5.54 -9.96 9.76
N ARG A 91 6.86 -9.91 10.02
CA ARG A 91 7.45 -9.01 11.03
C ARG A 91 7.23 -7.54 10.68
N GLN A 92 7.40 -7.17 9.41
CA GLN A 92 7.14 -5.81 8.93
C GLN A 92 5.66 -5.44 9.06
N GLY A 93 4.75 -6.34 8.66
CA GLY A 93 3.32 -6.19 8.86
C GLY A 93 2.94 -6.04 10.33
N ALA A 94 3.56 -6.81 11.22
CA ALA A 94 3.34 -6.74 12.67
C ALA A 94 3.86 -5.45 13.31
N LEU A 95 5.02 -4.92 12.88
CA LEU A 95 5.49 -3.59 13.29
C LEU A 95 4.48 -2.49 12.94
N TRP A 96 3.92 -2.55 11.72
CA TRP A 96 2.87 -1.61 11.34
C TRP A 96 1.59 -1.83 12.15
N LEU A 97 1.19 -3.08 12.40
CA LEU A 97 0.03 -3.39 13.23
C LEU A 97 0.18 -2.79 14.64
N ALA A 98 1.37 -2.86 15.24
CA ALA A 98 1.65 -2.24 16.55
C ALA A 98 1.33 -0.73 16.52
N LEU A 99 1.81 -0.01 15.49
CA LEU A 99 1.49 1.41 15.29
C LEU A 99 -0.02 1.63 15.11
N LYS A 100 -0.68 0.79 14.30
CA LYS A 100 -2.12 0.92 14.02
C LYS A 100 -2.99 0.71 15.26
N LEU A 101 -2.59 -0.21 16.15
CA LEU A 101 -3.32 -0.53 17.37
C LEU A 101 -3.16 0.55 18.45
N ALA A 102 -1.93 1.05 18.64
CA ALA A 102 -1.58 1.83 19.82
C ALA A 102 -1.14 3.28 19.51
N GLY A 103 -1.00 3.65 18.24
CA GLY A 103 -0.52 4.98 17.85
C GLY A 103 0.77 5.33 18.57
N THR A 104 0.83 6.50 19.21
CA THR A 104 1.99 6.96 20.00
C THR A 104 2.40 6.01 21.12
N ALA A 105 1.50 5.19 21.65
CA ALA A 105 1.85 4.20 22.68
C ALA A 105 2.64 3.01 22.12
N SER A 106 2.76 2.84 20.79
CA SER A 106 3.62 1.82 20.18
C SER A 106 5.09 2.22 20.13
N ALA A 107 5.47 3.45 20.49
CA ALA A 107 6.82 3.97 20.29
C ALA A 107 7.90 3.11 20.98
N GLU A 108 7.65 2.64 22.20
CA GLU A 108 8.57 1.77 22.93
C GLU A 108 8.73 0.41 22.22
N THR A 109 7.62 -0.20 21.79
CA THR A 109 7.64 -1.43 20.99
C THR A 109 8.47 -1.24 19.71
N LEU A 110 8.23 -0.18 18.94
CA LEU A 110 8.97 0.10 17.71
C LEU A 110 10.46 0.34 17.98
N ALA A 111 10.80 1.05 19.06
CA ALA A 111 12.19 1.31 19.45
C ALA A 111 12.99 0.02 19.74
N ASN A 112 12.34 -1.04 20.24
CA ASN A 112 13.01 -2.32 20.49
C ASN A 112 13.56 -2.99 19.24
N TYR A 113 13.05 -2.62 18.06
CA TYR A 113 13.40 -3.24 16.79
C TYR A 113 14.22 -2.33 15.88
N THR A 114 14.65 -1.13 16.32
CA THR A 114 15.44 -0.23 15.46
C THR A 114 16.84 -0.75 15.14
N ASP A 115 17.31 -1.76 15.86
CA ASP A 115 18.59 -2.45 15.65
C ASP A 115 18.39 -3.95 15.45
N ASP A 116 17.28 -4.33 14.82
CA ASP A 116 16.99 -5.72 14.46
C ASP A 116 18.11 -6.33 13.59
N VAL A 117 18.30 -7.65 13.71
CA VAL A 117 19.28 -8.39 12.91
C VAL A 117 18.95 -8.39 11.42
N ASP A 118 17.66 -8.32 11.07
CA ASP A 118 17.23 -8.10 9.71
C ASP A 118 17.20 -6.58 9.43
N PRO A 119 18.04 -6.07 8.52
CA PRO A 119 18.19 -4.64 8.29
C PRO A 119 16.92 -3.99 7.74
N GLU A 120 16.08 -4.73 7.02
CA GLU A 120 14.82 -4.22 6.49
C GLU A 120 13.75 -4.11 7.59
N VAL A 121 13.74 -5.05 8.55
CA VAL A 121 12.90 -4.96 9.75
C VAL A 121 13.35 -3.77 10.61
N ALA A 122 14.66 -3.60 10.81
CA ALA A 122 15.23 -2.47 11.54
C ALA A 122 14.87 -1.14 10.89
N ASP A 123 15.01 -1.04 9.57
CA ASP A 123 14.70 0.19 8.84
C ASP A 123 13.20 0.52 8.90
N TRP A 124 12.30 -0.46 8.77
CA TRP A 124 10.87 -0.24 8.98
C TRP A 124 10.54 0.24 10.39
N ALA A 125 11.14 -0.36 11.43
CA ALA A 125 10.95 0.08 12.80
C ALA A 125 11.37 1.55 12.98
N ARG A 126 12.49 1.97 12.37
CA ARG A 126 12.95 3.37 12.38
C ARG A 126 12.00 4.31 11.64
N VAL A 127 11.47 3.92 10.48
CA VAL A 127 10.46 4.72 9.76
C VAL A 127 9.21 4.92 10.60
N LEU A 128 8.66 3.83 11.15
CA LEU A 128 7.43 3.87 11.93
C LEU A 128 7.63 4.63 13.25
N LEU A 129 8.79 4.49 13.88
CA LEU A 129 9.15 5.27 15.07
C LEU A 129 9.23 6.76 14.75
N GLY A 130 9.87 7.13 13.63
CA GLY A 130 9.95 8.52 13.20
C GLY A 130 8.59 9.12 12.85
N ASP A 131 7.73 8.32 12.22
CA ASP A 131 6.34 8.72 11.97
C ASP A 131 5.66 9.04 13.30
N VAL A 132 5.66 8.11 14.25
CA VAL A 132 4.90 8.26 15.49
C VAL A 132 5.46 9.32 16.43
N SER A 133 6.77 9.51 16.48
CA SER A 133 7.41 10.54 17.29
C SER A 133 7.34 11.93 16.65
N GLY A 134 7.23 11.99 15.32
CA GLY A 134 7.44 13.22 14.55
C GLY A 134 8.91 13.65 14.47
N GLU A 135 9.83 12.82 14.97
CA GLU A 135 11.26 13.09 14.97
C GLU A 135 11.95 12.35 13.82
N ALA A 136 12.92 13.01 13.18
CA ALA A 136 13.71 12.38 12.13
C ALA A 136 14.59 11.26 12.72
N VAL A 137 14.35 10.02 12.30
CA VAL A 137 15.17 8.87 12.66
C VAL A 137 16.11 8.54 11.50
N SER A 138 17.40 8.31 11.82
CA SER A 138 18.39 7.89 10.83
C SER A 138 18.02 6.54 10.21
N ARG A 139 18.04 6.44 8.88
CA ARG A 139 17.76 5.17 8.19
C ARG A 139 18.91 4.18 8.36
N VAL A 140 18.66 2.90 8.09
CA VAL A 140 19.72 1.87 8.13
C VAL A 140 20.72 2.08 7.00
N TYR A 141 20.22 2.44 5.82
CA TYR A 141 21.02 2.64 4.62
C TYR A 141 21.40 4.10 4.43
N THR A 142 22.62 4.35 3.95
CA THR A 142 23.16 5.69 3.65
C THR A 142 23.48 5.90 2.18
N THR A 143 23.28 4.87 1.37
CA THR A 143 23.54 4.86 -0.07
C THR A 143 22.28 4.45 -0.83
N ALA A 144 22.15 4.93 -2.06
CA ALA A 144 21.07 4.55 -2.97
C ALA A 144 21.65 4.11 -4.32
N LEU A 145 21.49 2.83 -4.63
CA LEU A 145 21.83 2.24 -5.92
C LEU A 145 20.73 2.55 -6.94
N VAL A 146 21.11 3.13 -8.07
CA VAL A 146 20.21 3.45 -9.18
C VAL A 146 20.38 2.43 -10.29
N GLU A 147 19.30 1.73 -10.64
CA GLU A 147 19.26 0.93 -11.87
C GLU A 147 18.80 1.77 -13.05
N GLU A 148 19.38 1.57 -14.25
CA GLU A 148 19.05 2.33 -15.47
C GLU A 148 17.92 1.69 -16.33
N THR A 149 17.17 0.71 -15.81
CA THR A 149 16.14 -0.04 -16.58
C THR A 149 14.73 0.53 -16.45
N GLY A 150 13.82 0.30 -17.41
CA GLY A 150 12.42 0.76 -17.30
C GLY A 150 12.23 2.28 -17.41
N TYR A 151 11.04 2.78 -17.05
CA TYR A 151 10.63 4.18 -17.30
C TYR A 151 10.63 5.09 -16.07
N PHE A 152 10.90 4.54 -14.89
CA PHE A 152 10.76 5.26 -13.61
C PHE A 152 12.10 5.40 -12.92
N ASP A 153 12.32 6.54 -12.27
CA ASP A 153 13.51 6.78 -11.46
C ASP A 153 13.48 5.98 -10.16
N GLN A 154 12.28 5.74 -9.64
CA GLN A 154 12.06 4.95 -8.44
C GLN A 154 10.77 4.13 -8.54
N THR A 155 10.84 2.89 -8.06
CA THR A 155 9.67 2.09 -7.72
C THR A 155 9.67 1.79 -6.23
N VAL A 156 8.51 1.96 -5.58
CA VAL A 156 8.31 1.79 -4.14
C VAL A 156 7.16 0.82 -3.90
N PRO A 157 7.40 -0.38 -3.36
CA PRO A 157 6.30 -1.28 -3.02
C PRO A 157 5.45 -0.68 -1.91
N LEU A 158 4.14 -0.77 -2.07
CA LEU A 158 3.16 -0.30 -1.10
C LEU A 158 2.61 -1.49 -0.33
N VAL A 159 2.84 -1.50 0.97
CA VAL A 159 2.22 -2.40 1.94
C VAL A 159 0.84 -1.82 2.28
N ILE A 160 -0.23 -2.59 2.04
CA ILE A 160 -1.61 -2.11 2.16
C ILE A 160 -2.38 -2.90 3.20
N SER A 161 -3.08 -2.21 4.10
CA SER A 161 -4.00 -2.84 5.06
C SER A 161 -5.30 -2.06 5.12
N GLY A 162 -6.38 -2.72 5.50
CA GLY A 162 -7.68 -2.06 5.50
C GLY A 162 -8.83 -2.97 5.84
N ASN A 163 -10.00 -2.58 5.36
CA ASN A 163 -11.23 -3.31 5.53
C ASN A 163 -11.94 -3.44 4.18
N ILE A 164 -12.50 -4.61 3.94
CA ILE A 164 -13.48 -4.84 2.88
C ILE A 164 -14.84 -5.00 3.54
N ILE A 165 -15.82 -4.24 3.08
CA ILE A 165 -17.23 -4.44 3.42
C ILE A 165 -17.93 -5.00 2.19
N VAL A 166 -18.49 -6.19 2.32
CA VAL A 166 -19.19 -6.88 1.25
C VAL A 166 -20.66 -7.04 1.62
N GLN A 167 -21.56 -6.70 0.70
CA GLN A 167 -22.98 -6.95 0.86
C GLN A 167 -23.30 -8.40 0.51
N LEU A 168 -23.66 -9.20 1.51
CA LEU A 168 -24.06 -10.60 1.33
C LEU A 168 -25.59 -10.69 1.11
N PRO A 169 -26.05 -11.27 -0.01
CA PRO A 169 -27.48 -11.45 -0.26
C PRO A 169 -28.20 -12.18 0.88
N GLY A 170 -29.26 -11.58 1.41
CA GLY A 170 -30.10 -12.17 2.47
C GLY A 170 -29.49 -12.18 3.88
N VAL A 171 -28.22 -11.80 4.05
CA VAL A 171 -27.52 -11.79 5.34
C VAL A 171 -27.22 -10.36 5.80
N GLY A 172 -26.80 -9.49 4.88
CA GLY A 172 -26.39 -8.11 5.17
C GLY A 172 -24.89 -7.90 4.96
N ALA A 173 -24.37 -6.79 5.50
CA ALA A 173 -22.98 -6.40 5.30
C ALA A 173 -22.02 -7.18 6.22
N ALA A 174 -21.03 -7.85 5.61
CA ALA A 174 -19.92 -8.49 6.29
C ALA A 174 -18.62 -7.68 6.10
N ARG A 175 -17.74 -7.70 7.09
CA ARG A 175 -16.44 -7.02 7.08
C ARG A 175 -15.31 -8.04 7.18
N ALA A 176 -14.33 -7.90 6.30
CA ALA A 176 -13.06 -8.59 6.37
C ALA A 176 -11.94 -7.59 6.69
N VAL A 177 -11.05 -7.94 7.62
CA VAL A 177 -9.83 -7.19 7.92
C VAL A 177 -8.72 -7.65 6.98
N LEU A 178 -8.18 -6.74 6.18
CA LEU A 178 -7.08 -7.04 5.26
C LEU A 178 -5.74 -6.78 5.94
N SER A 179 -4.98 -7.85 6.16
CA SER A 179 -3.55 -7.77 6.44
C SER A 179 -2.77 -7.54 5.13
N PRO A 180 -1.53 -7.02 5.19
CA PRO A 180 -0.66 -6.81 4.03
C PRO A 180 -0.53 -7.99 3.06
N LEU A 181 -0.09 -9.15 3.55
CA LEU A 181 0.11 -10.34 2.71
C LEU A 181 -1.21 -10.86 2.15
N TRP A 182 -2.29 -10.75 2.93
CA TRP A 182 -3.59 -11.16 2.42
C TRP A 182 -4.05 -10.20 1.32
N PHE A 183 -3.90 -8.88 1.50
CA PHE A 183 -4.17 -7.88 0.45
C PHE A 183 -3.43 -8.24 -0.83
N ASP A 184 -2.11 -8.45 -0.75
CA ASP A 184 -1.28 -8.75 -1.92
C ASP A 184 -1.75 -10.04 -2.63
N SER A 185 -2.19 -11.05 -1.89
CA SER A 185 -2.67 -12.31 -2.48
C SER A 185 -4.00 -12.21 -3.23
N ILE A 186 -4.88 -11.28 -2.85
CA ILE A 186 -6.23 -11.16 -3.44
C ILE A 186 -6.36 -9.98 -4.41
N LEU A 187 -5.68 -8.89 -4.11
CA LEU A 187 -5.74 -7.60 -4.80
C LEU A 187 -4.41 -7.22 -5.43
N GLY A 188 -3.39 -8.07 -5.35
CA GLY A 188 -2.11 -7.90 -6.02
C GLY A 188 -1.16 -6.97 -5.27
N ARG A 189 0.13 -7.22 -5.47
CA ARG A 189 1.22 -6.38 -4.99
C ARG A 189 1.14 -5.03 -5.69
N VAL A 190 1.19 -3.94 -4.91
CA VAL A 190 1.08 -2.58 -5.45
C VAL A 190 2.43 -1.88 -5.45
N LEU A 191 2.79 -1.26 -6.57
CA LEU A 191 4.03 -0.55 -6.78
C LEU A 191 3.76 0.90 -7.16
N ALA A 192 4.30 1.84 -6.37
CA ALA A 192 4.28 3.26 -6.71
C ALA A 192 5.53 3.63 -7.50
N CYS A 193 5.35 4.14 -8.72
CA CYS A 193 6.41 4.39 -9.69
C CYS A 193 6.50 5.90 -9.98
N THR A 194 7.62 6.52 -9.62
CA THR A 194 7.83 7.96 -9.71
C THR A 194 9.03 8.32 -10.58
N ASN A 195 8.98 9.53 -11.13
CA ASN A 195 10.13 10.18 -11.75
C ASN A 195 10.47 11.44 -10.96
N THR A 196 11.76 11.73 -10.87
CA THR A 196 12.29 12.87 -10.12
C THR A 196 11.67 14.19 -10.58
N ASP A 197 11.53 14.35 -11.91
CA ASP A 197 10.99 15.56 -12.52
C ASP A 197 9.47 15.75 -12.30
N THR A 198 8.76 14.67 -11.96
CA THR A 198 7.29 14.67 -11.86
C THR A 198 6.77 14.21 -10.50
N ILE A 199 7.65 14.00 -9.51
CA ILE A 199 7.32 13.43 -8.19
C ILE A 199 6.23 14.20 -7.43
N ARG A 200 6.02 15.48 -7.78
CA ARG A 200 5.00 16.37 -7.19
C ARG A 200 3.64 16.38 -7.91
N THR A 201 3.54 15.79 -9.11
CA THR A 201 2.32 15.91 -9.94
C THR A 201 1.83 14.58 -10.49
N ASP A 202 2.75 13.65 -10.75
CA ASP A 202 2.49 12.42 -11.49
C ASP A 202 3.03 11.21 -10.73
N LEU A 203 2.23 10.15 -10.69
CA LEU A 203 2.63 8.86 -10.14
C LEU A 203 1.91 7.77 -10.92
N THR A 204 2.63 6.77 -11.40
CA THR A 204 2.02 5.55 -11.94
C THR A 204 1.97 4.51 -10.84
N VAL A 205 0.83 3.85 -10.68
CA VAL A 205 0.70 2.68 -9.82
C VAL A 205 0.55 1.45 -10.68
N GLU A 206 1.39 0.45 -10.45
CA GLU A 206 1.21 -0.89 -10.96
C GLU A 206 0.65 -1.77 -9.86
N LYS A 207 -0.34 -2.59 -10.20
CA LYS A 207 -0.80 -3.70 -9.41
C LYS A 207 -0.45 -4.98 -10.18
N GLU A 208 0.20 -5.91 -9.49
CA GLU A 208 0.61 -7.20 -10.03
C GLU A 208 -0.07 -8.33 -9.25
N LEU A 209 -0.78 -9.21 -9.97
CA LEU A 209 -1.19 -10.50 -9.46
C LEU A 209 -0.19 -11.54 -9.96
N ASP A 210 0.73 -11.95 -9.10
CA ASP A 210 1.76 -12.93 -9.42
C ASP A 210 1.15 -14.31 -9.69
N ALA A 211 1.76 -15.06 -10.62
CA ALA A 211 1.34 -16.40 -11.04
C ALA A 211 -0.19 -16.55 -11.27
N PHE A 212 -0.83 -15.52 -11.82
CA PHE A 212 -2.27 -15.49 -12.02
C PHE A 212 -2.73 -16.44 -13.14
N HIS A 213 -1.96 -16.55 -14.22
CA HIS A 213 -2.29 -17.41 -15.35
C HIS A 213 -1.78 -18.86 -15.13
N GLU A 214 -2.36 -19.82 -15.87
CA GLU A 214 -2.01 -21.24 -15.78
C GLU A 214 -0.53 -21.53 -16.08
N ASP A 215 0.13 -20.69 -16.88
CA ASP A 215 1.56 -20.80 -17.20
C ASP A 215 2.49 -20.18 -16.14
N GLY A 216 1.92 -19.63 -15.06
CA GLY A 216 2.63 -18.96 -13.98
C GLY A 216 3.00 -17.51 -14.29
N SER A 217 2.55 -16.95 -15.41
CA SER A 217 2.73 -15.52 -15.69
C SER A 217 1.78 -14.65 -14.86
N ALA A 218 2.20 -13.41 -14.60
CA ALA A 218 1.44 -12.46 -13.80
C ALA A 218 0.43 -11.66 -14.62
N HIS A 219 -0.60 -11.15 -13.95
CA HIS A 219 -1.54 -10.17 -14.49
C HIS A 219 -1.22 -8.76 -13.95
N TYR A 220 -1.28 -7.75 -14.82
CA TYR A 220 -0.89 -6.38 -14.50
C TYR A 220 -2.01 -5.37 -14.72
N GLU A 221 -2.21 -4.50 -13.73
CA GLU A 221 -3.08 -3.34 -13.83
C GLU A 221 -2.29 -2.05 -13.60
N ILE A 222 -2.32 -1.15 -14.58
CA ILE A 222 -1.57 0.12 -14.55
C ILE A 222 -2.54 1.29 -14.38
N PHE A 223 -2.26 2.15 -13.40
CA PHE A 223 -3.06 3.30 -13.03
C PHE A 223 -2.19 4.57 -13.05
N PRO A 224 -2.32 5.43 -14.08
CA PRO A 224 -1.74 6.75 -14.05
C PRO A 224 -2.57 7.62 -13.10
N PHE A 225 -1.95 8.10 -12.04
CA PHE A 225 -2.53 9.10 -11.16
C PHE A 225 -1.92 10.46 -11.44
N ARG A 226 -2.77 11.48 -11.35
CA ARG A 226 -2.40 12.89 -11.48
C ARG A 226 -3.06 13.69 -10.37
N GLY A 227 -2.47 14.83 -10.04
CA GLY A 227 -3.10 15.77 -9.12
C GLY A 227 -2.13 16.85 -8.67
N HIS A 228 -2.22 17.21 -7.40
CA HIS A 228 -1.41 18.28 -6.83
C HIS A 228 -0.79 17.87 -5.50
N SER A 229 0.39 18.45 -5.24
CA SER A 229 1.08 18.36 -3.97
C SER A 229 0.97 19.68 -3.21
N VAL A 230 0.80 19.58 -1.90
CA VAL A 230 0.95 20.70 -0.96
C VAL A 230 2.12 20.41 -0.05
N GLU A 231 3.08 21.33 -0.02
CA GLU A 231 4.20 21.27 0.91
C GLU A 231 3.78 21.82 2.26
N TYR A 232 4.01 21.07 3.34
CA TYR A 232 3.72 21.54 4.69
C TYR A 232 4.96 21.67 5.57
N GLU A 233 6.07 21.01 5.21
CA GLU A 233 7.36 21.17 5.91
C GLU A 233 8.53 20.75 5.00
N GLY A 234 8.90 21.60 4.03
CA GLY A 234 10.04 21.39 3.13
C GLY A 234 9.91 20.09 2.32
N LYS A 235 10.53 19.02 2.81
CA LYS A 235 10.55 17.69 2.20
C LYS A 235 9.33 16.81 2.51
N LEU A 236 8.37 17.33 3.27
CA LEU A 236 7.11 16.66 3.55
C LEU A 236 6.00 17.21 2.64
N LEU A 237 5.45 16.35 1.79
CA LEU A 237 4.38 16.68 0.85
C LEU A 237 3.11 15.89 1.15
N GLU A 238 1.97 16.57 1.06
CA GLU A 238 0.65 15.95 0.94
C GLU A 238 0.24 15.93 -0.54
N HIS A 239 0.00 14.74 -1.07
CA HIS A 239 -0.45 14.50 -2.43
C HIS A 239 -1.94 14.20 -2.43
N ASN A 240 -2.69 14.94 -3.24
CA ASN A 240 -4.09 14.67 -3.53
C ASN A 240 -4.18 14.20 -4.98
N TYR A 241 -4.29 12.88 -5.15
CA TYR A 241 -4.17 12.20 -6.45
C TYR A 241 -5.43 11.45 -6.84
N MET A 242 -5.75 11.53 -8.12
CA MET A 242 -6.88 10.83 -8.74
C MET A 242 -6.39 10.09 -9.98
N SER A 243 -6.91 8.89 -10.20
CA SER A 243 -6.76 8.15 -11.44
C SER A 243 -8.16 7.89 -12.00
N ASP A 244 -8.42 8.41 -13.19
CA ASP A 244 -9.64 8.14 -13.95
C ASP A 244 -9.24 7.40 -15.22
N THR A 245 -9.55 6.10 -15.29
CA THR A 245 -9.18 5.25 -16.42
C THR A 245 -10.35 4.42 -16.90
N ILE A 246 -10.31 4.04 -18.18
CA ILE A 246 -11.16 2.98 -18.70
C ILE A 246 -10.42 1.66 -18.50
N ARG A 247 -11.09 0.67 -17.91
CA ARG A 247 -10.52 -0.64 -17.60
C ARG A 247 -11.42 -1.75 -18.11
N PRO A 248 -10.84 -2.90 -18.51
CA PRO A 248 -11.61 -4.12 -18.71
C PRO A 248 -12.34 -4.49 -17.42
N TYR A 249 -13.64 -4.67 -17.52
CA TYR A 249 -14.50 -5.29 -16.50
C TYR A 249 -15.09 -6.57 -17.09
N TYR A 250 -15.04 -7.66 -16.34
CA TYR A 250 -15.50 -8.97 -16.79
C TYR A 250 -16.85 -9.31 -16.15
N PRO A 251 -17.97 -9.26 -16.90
CA PRO A 251 -19.30 -9.53 -16.37
C PRO A 251 -19.50 -10.95 -15.83
N SER A 252 -18.59 -11.88 -16.16
CA SER A 252 -18.52 -13.21 -15.54
C SER A 252 -18.28 -13.16 -14.03
N GLY A 253 -17.80 -12.02 -13.51
CA GLY A 253 -17.36 -11.86 -12.13
C GLY A 253 -15.92 -12.35 -11.89
N LEU A 254 -15.25 -12.91 -12.89
CA LEU A 254 -13.87 -13.39 -12.80
C LEU A 254 -12.98 -12.65 -13.81
N VAL A 255 -11.85 -12.11 -13.33
CA VAL A 255 -10.85 -11.43 -14.17
C VAL A 255 -10.39 -12.36 -15.30
N GLU A 256 -10.34 -11.84 -16.52
CA GLU A 256 -9.93 -12.54 -17.75
C GLU A 256 -10.80 -13.73 -18.19
N VAL A 257 -11.96 -13.94 -17.55
CA VAL A 257 -12.92 -14.97 -17.97
C VAL A 257 -14.07 -14.33 -18.73
N GLY A 258 -14.20 -14.69 -20.01
CA GLY A 258 -15.28 -14.22 -20.89
C GLY A 258 -14.99 -12.88 -21.58
N GLU A 259 -16.00 -12.31 -22.23
CA GLU A 259 -15.87 -11.03 -22.93
C GLU A 259 -15.81 -9.87 -21.94
N ALA A 260 -14.74 -9.09 -21.99
CA ALA A 260 -14.60 -7.87 -21.20
C ALA A 260 -15.42 -6.73 -21.81
N ILE A 261 -15.84 -5.81 -20.96
CA ILE A 261 -16.38 -4.51 -21.35
C ILE A 261 -15.50 -3.40 -20.81
N ASP A 262 -15.50 -2.26 -21.49
CA ASP A 262 -14.84 -1.04 -21.01
C ASP A 262 -15.69 -0.38 -19.92
N SER A 263 -15.16 -0.30 -18.69
CA SER A 263 -15.82 0.38 -17.57
C SER A 263 -14.91 1.49 -17.00
N PRO A 264 -15.44 2.70 -16.71
CA PRO A 264 -14.67 3.77 -16.10
C PRO A 264 -14.43 3.47 -14.62
N VAL A 265 -13.16 3.41 -14.22
CA VAL A 265 -12.72 3.25 -12.83
C VAL A 265 -12.05 4.52 -12.36
N SER A 266 -12.56 5.06 -11.24
CA SER A 266 -12.00 6.22 -10.55
C SER A 266 -11.42 5.80 -9.22
N LEU A 267 -10.13 6.05 -9.02
CA LEU A 267 -9.42 5.81 -7.77
C LEU A 267 -8.98 7.13 -7.17
N LEU A 268 -9.29 7.32 -5.89
CA LEU A 268 -8.89 8.50 -5.13
C LEU A 268 -7.93 8.09 -4.02
N ARG A 269 -6.88 8.88 -3.83
CA ARG A 269 -5.95 8.70 -2.72
C ARG A 269 -5.40 10.02 -2.21
N ILE A 270 -5.05 9.99 -0.94
CA ILE A 270 -4.26 11.03 -0.31
C ILE A 270 -3.01 10.35 0.24
N ALA A 271 -1.84 10.88 -0.11
CA ALA A 271 -0.55 10.34 0.30
C ALA A 271 0.28 11.43 0.96
N LEU A 272 1.07 11.06 1.94
CA LEU A 272 2.01 11.90 2.65
C LEU A 272 3.38 11.29 2.42
N THR A 273 4.23 12.02 1.72
CA THR A 273 5.57 11.54 1.36
C THR A 273 6.62 12.32 2.11
N HIS A 274 7.64 11.60 2.56
CA HIS A 274 8.92 12.17 2.95
C HIS A 274 9.90 11.98 1.79
N LEU A 275 10.33 13.08 1.20
CA LEU A 275 11.36 13.06 0.14
C LEU A 275 12.76 13.08 0.75
N ALA A 276 13.71 12.49 0.05
CA ALA A 276 15.12 12.69 0.33
C ALA A 276 15.53 14.10 -0.08
N ASP A 277 16.54 14.65 0.60
CA ASP A 277 17.20 15.88 0.17
C ASP A 277 18.39 15.54 -0.75
N GLN A 278 18.76 16.49 -1.61
CA GLN A 278 20.02 16.44 -2.33
C GLN A 278 21.19 16.23 -1.36
N ASP A 279 22.14 15.36 -1.73
CA ASP A 279 23.31 14.99 -0.94
C ASP A 279 23.02 14.31 0.42
N GLU A 280 21.76 13.97 0.73
CA GLU A 280 21.41 13.19 1.94
C GLU A 280 21.94 11.75 1.84
N TYR A 281 21.97 11.20 0.63
CA TYR A 281 22.40 9.84 0.33
C TYR A 281 23.47 9.83 -0.76
N GLU A 282 24.43 8.92 -0.63
CA GLU A 282 25.37 8.67 -1.72
C GLU A 282 24.67 7.92 -2.86
N ILE A 283 24.54 8.56 -4.02
CA ILE A 283 23.91 7.96 -5.20
C ILE A 283 24.95 7.14 -5.99
N ILE A 284 24.79 5.82 -5.95
CA ILE A 284 25.63 4.83 -6.65
C ILE A 284 24.97 4.46 -7.97
N GLY A 285 25.73 4.56 -9.06
CA GLY A 285 25.27 4.23 -10.41
C GLY A 285 25.80 5.21 -11.44
N ASP A 286 25.89 4.73 -12.67
CA ASP A 286 26.32 5.48 -13.85
C ASP A 286 25.18 5.55 -14.85
N GLY A 287 24.97 6.70 -15.47
CA GLY A 287 24.02 6.87 -16.55
C GLY A 287 23.07 8.05 -16.36
N PRO A 288 22.22 8.32 -17.36
CA PRO A 288 21.36 9.49 -17.35
C PRO A 288 20.37 9.53 -16.18
N ARG A 289 19.90 8.38 -15.66
CA ARG A 289 19.02 8.36 -14.49
C ARG A 289 19.79 8.66 -13.21
N ALA A 290 20.92 7.99 -12.98
CA ALA A 290 21.76 8.27 -11.82
C ALA A 290 22.18 9.76 -11.76
N ASP A 291 22.51 10.35 -12.92
CA ASP A 291 22.84 11.77 -13.03
C ASP A 291 21.65 12.68 -12.69
N ARG A 292 20.44 12.36 -13.17
CA ARG A 292 19.23 13.11 -12.81
C ARG A 292 18.94 13.04 -11.31
N VAL A 293 18.96 11.84 -10.74
CA VAL A 293 18.71 11.62 -9.30
C VAL A 293 19.73 12.42 -8.49
N ARG A 294 21.02 12.34 -8.81
CA ARG A 294 22.08 13.09 -8.10
C ARG A 294 21.93 14.61 -8.19
N ALA A 295 21.46 15.11 -9.33
CA ALA A 295 21.33 16.55 -9.57
C ALA A 295 20.06 17.17 -8.97
N ALA A 296 19.08 16.35 -8.55
CA ALA A 296 17.78 16.83 -8.11
C ALA A 296 17.78 17.27 -6.64
N GLU A 297 17.03 18.35 -6.37
CA GLU A 297 16.78 18.85 -5.01
C GLU A 297 16.06 17.78 -4.14
N PHE A 298 15.11 17.07 -4.74
CA PHE A 298 14.36 15.98 -4.10
C PHE A 298 14.51 14.69 -4.92
N PRO A 299 15.58 13.91 -4.72
CA PRO A 299 15.94 12.83 -5.62
C PRO A 299 14.97 11.65 -5.65
N PHE A 300 14.32 11.31 -4.52
CA PHE A 300 13.38 10.17 -4.45
C PHE A 300 12.51 10.21 -3.19
N VAL A 301 11.49 9.34 -3.13
CA VAL A 301 10.63 9.13 -1.95
C VAL A 301 11.32 8.21 -0.93
N LYS A 302 11.61 8.71 0.28
CA LYS A 302 12.17 7.90 1.38
C LYS A 302 11.12 7.01 2.04
N SER A 303 9.95 7.59 2.27
CA SER A 303 8.78 6.91 2.81
C SER A 303 7.52 7.60 2.35
N VAL A 304 6.45 6.82 2.27
CA VAL A 304 5.11 7.28 1.95
C VAL A 304 4.12 6.57 2.86
N ARG A 305 3.10 7.31 3.29
CA ARG A 305 1.93 6.75 3.96
C ARG A 305 0.69 7.43 3.43
N GLY A 306 -0.45 6.76 3.44
CA GLY A 306 -1.65 7.38 2.92
C GLY A 306 -2.90 6.55 3.12
N ARG A 307 -3.98 7.03 2.51
CA ARG A 307 -5.28 6.36 2.51
C ARG A 307 -5.78 6.14 1.11
N PHE A 308 -6.47 5.02 0.95
CA PHE A 308 -7.16 4.66 -0.27
C PHE A 308 -8.62 4.36 0.01
N TYR A 309 -9.43 4.55 -1.02
CA TYR A 309 -10.84 4.25 -1.02
C TYR A 309 -11.24 3.77 -2.42
N GLY A 310 -12.10 2.75 -2.48
CA GLY A 310 -12.58 2.25 -3.75
C GLY A 310 -13.81 1.35 -3.61
N PHE A 311 -14.38 1.04 -4.76
CA PHE A 311 -15.48 0.10 -4.89
C PHE A 311 -15.03 -1.08 -5.76
N ALA A 312 -15.64 -2.23 -5.51
CA ALA A 312 -15.39 -3.44 -6.27
C ALA A 312 -16.66 -4.27 -6.44
N ALA A 313 -16.62 -5.15 -7.44
CA ALA A 313 -17.50 -6.30 -7.56
C ALA A 313 -16.75 -7.53 -7.05
N THR A 314 -17.29 -8.19 -6.04
CA THR A 314 -16.79 -9.47 -5.52
C THR A 314 -17.71 -10.59 -5.96
N ASN A 315 -17.16 -11.57 -6.67
CA ASN A 315 -17.89 -12.78 -7.03
C ASN A 315 -18.05 -13.70 -5.81
N LEU A 316 -19.18 -13.53 -5.12
CA LEU A 316 -19.50 -14.30 -3.91
C LEU A 316 -19.70 -15.79 -4.19
N GLU A 317 -20.26 -16.13 -5.36
CA GLU A 317 -20.47 -17.53 -5.74
C GLU A 317 -19.14 -18.27 -5.88
N ALA A 318 -18.21 -17.69 -6.66
CA ALA A 318 -16.88 -18.26 -6.84
C ALA A 318 -16.10 -18.34 -5.51
N ALA A 319 -16.17 -17.29 -4.68
CA ALA A 319 -15.52 -17.30 -3.36
C ALA A 319 -16.12 -18.35 -2.41
N MET A 320 -17.44 -18.57 -2.46
CA MET A 320 -18.10 -19.60 -1.67
C MET A 320 -17.78 -21.02 -2.16
N GLU A 321 -17.69 -21.21 -3.48
CA GLU A 321 -17.31 -22.49 -4.09
C GLU A 321 -15.86 -22.87 -3.75
N ALA A 322 -14.93 -21.91 -3.85
CA ALA A 322 -13.54 -22.11 -3.45
C ALA A 322 -13.35 -22.22 -1.93
N GLY A 323 -14.32 -21.75 -1.14
CA GLY A 323 -14.22 -21.65 0.32
C GLY A 323 -13.29 -20.54 0.82
N ILE A 324 -12.62 -19.81 -0.09
CA ILE A 324 -11.70 -18.71 0.15
C ILE A 324 -11.84 -17.65 -0.95
N VAL A 325 -11.47 -16.41 -0.64
CA VAL A 325 -11.33 -15.36 -1.68
C VAL A 325 -9.97 -15.54 -2.34
N GLN A 326 -9.94 -15.58 -3.68
CA GLN A 326 -8.73 -15.75 -4.49
C GLN A 326 -8.51 -14.53 -5.40
N ALA A 327 -7.31 -14.41 -5.95
CA ALA A 327 -7.01 -13.49 -7.04
C ALA A 327 -8.04 -13.66 -8.18
N GLY A 328 -8.48 -12.53 -8.75
CA GLY A 328 -9.47 -12.52 -9.82
C GLY A 328 -10.94 -12.59 -9.37
N HIS A 329 -11.23 -12.93 -8.10
CA HIS A 329 -12.61 -12.89 -7.55
C HIS A 329 -13.10 -11.47 -7.25
N VAL A 330 -12.19 -10.49 -7.20
CA VAL A 330 -12.48 -9.10 -6.86
C VAL A 330 -12.03 -8.20 -8.00
N GLN A 331 -12.98 -7.48 -8.59
CA GLN A 331 -12.73 -6.54 -9.68
C GLN A 331 -13.03 -5.13 -9.22
N LEU A 332 -12.12 -4.19 -9.46
CA LEU A 332 -12.43 -2.77 -9.28
C LEU A 332 -13.61 -2.40 -10.17
N ALA A 333 -14.60 -1.74 -9.59
CA ALA A 333 -15.86 -1.46 -10.27
C ALA A 333 -16.36 -0.07 -9.91
N ASN A 334 -17.17 0.50 -10.80
CA ASN A 334 -17.80 1.78 -10.58
C ASN A 334 -19.29 1.57 -10.29
N PRO A 335 -19.79 1.97 -9.10
CA PRO A 335 -21.19 1.78 -8.75
C PRO A 335 -22.16 2.54 -9.66
N SER A 336 -21.68 3.50 -10.44
CA SER A 336 -22.48 4.30 -11.39
C SER A 336 -22.46 3.75 -12.81
N ASP A 337 -21.63 2.72 -13.10
CA ASP A 337 -21.59 2.08 -14.41
C ASP A 337 -22.87 1.25 -14.67
N PRO A 338 -23.47 1.31 -15.86
CA PRO A 338 -24.74 0.62 -16.14
C PRO A 338 -24.64 -0.91 -16.10
N VAL A 339 -23.44 -1.49 -16.30
CA VAL A 339 -23.21 -2.94 -16.31
C VAL A 339 -22.48 -3.40 -15.05
N ALA A 340 -21.38 -2.74 -14.68
CA ALA A 340 -20.60 -3.08 -13.49
C ALA A 340 -21.25 -2.58 -12.18
N GLY A 341 -22.01 -1.49 -12.24
CA GLY A 341 -22.66 -0.89 -11.07
C GLY A 341 -23.59 -1.83 -10.32
N PRO A 342 -24.53 -2.54 -10.99
CA PRO A 342 -25.39 -3.54 -10.34
C PRO A 342 -24.63 -4.69 -9.65
N ALA A 343 -23.41 -5.00 -10.09
CA ALA A 343 -22.55 -6.03 -9.50
C ALA A 343 -21.62 -5.49 -8.40
N THR A 344 -21.53 -4.17 -8.25
CA THR A 344 -20.66 -3.50 -7.27
C THR A 344 -21.24 -3.68 -5.85
N ASN A 345 -20.86 -4.78 -5.20
CA ASN A 345 -21.33 -5.19 -3.86
C ASN A 345 -20.28 -4.95 -2.76
N THR A 346 -19.11 -4.43 -3.12
CA THR A 346 -17.95 -4.33 -2.22
C THR A 346 -17.44 -2.91 -2.10
N LYS A 347 -17.18 -2.49 -0.86
CA LYS A 347 -16.54 -1.22 -0.51
C LYS A 347 -15.20 -1.53 0.17
N MET A 348 -14.12 -0.92 -0.31
CA MET A 348 -12.77 -1.11 0.22
C MET A 348 -12.20 0.22 0.68
N TYR A 349 -11.57 0.20 1.84
CA TYR A 349 -10.89 1.37 2.38
C TYR A 349 -9.79 0.95 3.33
N GLY A 350 -8.76 1.77 3.43
CA GLY A 350 -7.64 1.46 4.31
C GLY A 350 -6.52 2.46 4.18
N THR A 351 -5.37 1.99 4.62
CA THR A 351 -4.12 2.75 4.66
C THR A 351 -3.06 1.99 3.89
N PHE A 352 -2.11 2.71 3.34
CA PHE A 352 -0.92 2.11 2.73
C PHE A 352 0.33 2.77 3.28
N ARG A 353 1.43 2.04 3.25
CA ARG A 353 2.77 2.52 3.59
C ARG A 353 3.77 1.99 2.58
N GLY A 354 4.81 2.76 2.29
CA GLY A 354 5.91 2.33 1.44
C GLY A 354 7.18 3.05 1.85
N LYS A 355 8.33 2.49 1.51
CA LYS A 355 9.63 3.11 1.75
C LYS A 355 10.61 2.74 0.64
N ALA A 356 11.62 3.58 0.44
CA ALA A 356 12.84 3.07 -0.19
C ALA A 356 13.44 1.99 0.73
N GLY A 357 13.89 0.89 0.14
CA GLY A 357 14.43 -0.27 0.85
C GLY A 357 15.47 -0.99 0.00
N ASP A 358 16.13 -1.96 0.61
CA ASP A 358 17.01 -2.89 -0.08
C ASP A 358 16.21 -4.12 -0.55
N TYR A 359 15.78 -4.07 -1.81
CA TYR A 359 15.03 -5.16 -2.43
C TYR A 359 15.91 -6.17 -3.18
N THR A 360 17.23 -5.99 -3.17
CA THR A 360 18.18 -6.86 -3.89
C THR A 360 19.25 -7.47 -2.99
N SER A 361 19.21 -7.18 -1.69
CA SER A 361 20.25 -7.56 -0.71
C SER A 361 21.62 -6.96 -1.06
N ALA A 362 21.62 -5.71 -1.52
CA ALA A 362 22.81 -4.95 -1.89
C ALA A 362 23.41 -4.13 -0.73
N ASP A 363 22.84 -4.21 0.47
CA ASP A 363 23.18 -3.38 1.63
C ASP A 363 23.05 -1.87 1.33
N ALA A 364 22.12 -1.52 0.43
CA ALA A 364 21.84 -0.17 -0.03
C ALA A 364 20.35 -0.04 -0.40
N PHE A 365 19.81 1.19 -0.38
CA PHE A 365 18.51 1.41 -1.03
C PHE A 365 18.63 1.08 -2.51
N THR A 366 17.68 0.35 -3.07
CA THR A 366 17.68 0.02 -4.50
C THR A 366 16.54 0.72 -5.22
N LEU A 367 16.89 1.81 -5.92
CA LEU A 367 15.95 2.61 -6.67
C LEU A 367 15.63 1.92 -7.99
N ASN A 368 14.34 1.64 -8.18
CA ASN A 368 13.80 0.99 -9.38
C ASN A 368 14.27 -0.48 -9.58
N ALA A 369 14.63 -1.18 -8.50
CA ALA A 369 14.99 -2.60 -8.58
C ALA A 369 13.80 -3.52 -8.86
N ILE A 370 12.60 -3.17 -8.37
CA ILE A 370 11.38 -3.88 -8.74
C ILE A 370 10.87 -3.27 -10.06
N LYS A 371 10.92 -4.06 -11.13
CA LYS A 371 10.52 -3.60 -12.45
C LYS A 371 9.03 -3.28 -12.49
N CYS A 372 8.71 -2.11 -13.04
CA CYS A 372 7.36 -1.76 -13.45
C CYS A 372 7.20 -2.04 -14.94
N HIS A 373 6.10 -2.69 -15.28
CA HIS A 373 5.63 -3.03 -16.61
C HIS A 373 4.68 -1.95 -17.17
N GLY A 374 4.42 -0.88 -16.44
CA GLY A 374 3.70 0.29 -16.91
C GLY A 374 4.60 1.37 -17.51
N ARG A 375 3.99 2.28 -18.25
CA ARG A 375 4.59 3.55 -18.69
C ARG A 375 3.99 4.72 -17.91
N PRO A 376 4.63 5.91 -17.91
CA PRO A 376 4.08 7.10 -17.25
C PRO A 376 2.70 7.50 -17.75
N ASP A 377 2.34 7.19 -19.00
CA ASP A 377 1.03 7.47 -19.59
C ASP A 377 -0.07 6.47 -19.20
N GLY A 378 0.27 5.42 -18.44
CA GLY A 378 -0.65 4.37 -18.01
C GLY A 378 -0.78 3.18 -18.96
N SER A 379 -0.07 3.18 -20.09
CA SER A 379 -0.01 2.02 -20.98
C SER A 379 0.89 0.92 -20.41
N ILE A 380 0.61 -0.33 -20.77
CA ILE A 380 1.47 -1.47 -20.47
C ILE A 380 2.64 -1.48 -21.45
N ASP A 381 3.85 -1.63 -20.93
CA ASP A 381 5.06 -1.80 -21.70
C ASP A 381 5.27 -3.27 -22.10
N THR A 382 4.97 -3.57 -23.36
CA THR A 382 5.10 -4.91 -23.95
C THR A 382 6.54 -5.30 -24.32
N VAL A 383 7.54 -4.48 -23.97
CA VAL A 383 8.94 -4.64 -24.42
C VAL A 383 9.89 -4.99 -23.26
N THR A 384 9.74 -4.38 -22.08
CA THR A 384 10.67 -4.57 -20.95
C THR A 384 10.30 -5.77 -20.07
N GLY A 385 9.05 -6.23 -20.15
CA GLY A 385 8.63 -7.56 -19.69
C GLY A 385 8.65 -8.51 -20.88
N GLY A 386 9.10 -9.76 -20.69
CA GLY A 386 8.89 -10.85 -21.64
C GLY A 386 7.41 -11.24 -21.82
N ALA A 387 6.51 -10.25 -21.73
CA ALA A 387 5.11 -10.36 -22.04
C ALA A 387 4.99 -10.39 -23.57
N GLU A 388 4.98 -11.60 -24.12
CA GLU A 388 4.16 -11.90 -25.29
C GLU A 388 2.67 -11.65 -24.97
N LEU A 389 2.29 -10.44 -24.59
CA LEU A 389 0.89 -9.99 -24.59
C LEU A 389 0.66 -9.24 -25.90
N GLY A 390 0.82 -10.01 -26.97
CA GLY A 390 0.17 -9.74 -28.24
C GLY A 390 -1.16 -10.47 -28.28
N ARG A 391 -2.21 -9.82 -27.78
CA ARG A 391 -3.57 -9.81 -28.39
C ARG A 391 -4.52 -8.90 -27.64
#